data_AF-A0A9P9NGY8-F1
#
_entry.id   AF-A0A9P9NGY8-F1
#
_cell.length_a   1.000
_cell.length_b   1.000
_cell.length_c   1.000
_cell.angle_alpha   90.00
_cell.angle_beta   90.00
_cell.angle_gamma   90.00
#
_symmetry.space_group_name_H-M   'P 1'
#
loop_
_entity.id
_entity.type
_entity.pdbx_description
1 polymer ?
#
loop_
_entity_poly.entity_id
_entity_poly.type
_entity_poly.pdbx_seq_one_letter_code
_entity_poly.pdbx_strand_id
1 'polypeptide(L)'
;MTSSSTLERFRMGPLVAMDHWQKEKAKMDLNRGPFHGAIDSIRNKAISEKRFLEQYGHPRLNYARSRVEPEQPEEMLELLDKYHKLTPAMVPPRTPNDIDASTLWHPDLHLENIFIDPNTLQITNLIDWQSTTAAPLFYQCGVPKMDLGRDEKDYAEKMHKSEHWHQYYLRITKRDNPRHWTALQLHDELRVQPVKIVQQV
;
A
#
# COMPACT_ATOMS: atom_id res chain seq x y z
N MET A 1 0.33 -2.80 28.70
CA MET A 1 0.49 -4.28 28.74
C MET A 1 -0.89 -4.90 28.57
N THR A 2 -1.21 -5.37 27.37
CA THR A 2 -2.47 -6.09 27.08
C THR A 2 -2.41 -7.47 27.73
N SER A 3 -3.42 -7.84 28.52
CA SER A 3 -3.47 -9.17 29.17
C SER A 3 -3.49 -10.29 28.12
N SER A 4 -2.83 -11.42 28.41
CA SER A 4 -2.77 -12.61 27.53
C SER A 4 -4.16 -13.06 27.03
N SER A 5 -5.19 -12.91 27.87
CA SER A 5 -6.58 -13.28 27.55
C SER A 5 -7.20 -12.47 26.39
N THR A 6 -6.73 -11.25 26.16
CA THR A 6 -7.23 -10.39 25.08
C THR A 6 -6.62 -10.80 23.73
N LEU A 7 -5.34 -11.19 23.72
CA LEU A 7 -4.65 -11.64 22.51
C LEU A 7 -5.14 -13.01 22.03
N GLU A 8 -5.61 -13.87 22.93
CA GLU A 8 -6.23 -15.15 22.56
C GLU A 8 -7.54 -14.99 21.77
N ARG A 9 -8.22 -13.85 21.95
CA ARG A 9 -9.54 -13.56 21.35
C ARG A 9 -9.46 -13.08 19.90
N PHE A 10 -8.33 -12.50 19.49
CA PHE A 10 -8.16 -11.91 18.17
C PHE A 10 -7.11 -12.69 17.37
N ARG A 11 -7.46 -13.05 16.13
CA ARG A 11 -6.56 -13.74 15.21
C ARG A 11 -6.42 -12.92 13.94
N MET A 12 -5.20 -12.82 13.44
CA MET A 12 -4.93 -12.26 12.12
C MET A 12 -5.13 -13.35 11.07
N GLY A 13 -6.06 -13.11 10.15
CA GLY A 13 -6.33 -13.97 9.01
C GLY A 13 -5.45 -13.63 7.80
N PRO A 14 -5.72 -14.26 6.64
CA PRO A 14 -5.06 -13.90 5.40
C PRO A 14 -5.37 -12.45 4.99
N LEU A 15 -4.52 -11.88 4.15
CA LEU A 15 -4.77 -10.61 3.47
C LEU A 15 -6.09 -10.67 2.72
N VAL A 16 -6.91 -9.63 2.90
CA VAL A 16 -8.22 -9.46 2.23
C VAL A 16 -8.17 -8.39 1.14
N ALA A 17 -7.00 -7.83 0.84
CA ALA A 17 -6.84 -6.87 -0.24
C ALA A 17 -7.24 -7.49 -1.59
N MET A 18 -8.00 -6.72 -2.36
CA MET A 18 -8.70 -7.21 -3.55
C MET A 18 -7.76 -7.82 -4.60
N ASP A 19 -6.54 -7.31 -4.74
CA ASP A 19 -5.50 -7.79 -5.67
C ASP A 19 -5.08 -9.26 -5.42
N HIS A 20 -5.34 -9.80 -4.22
CA HIS A 20 -5.10 -11.21 -3.89
C HIS A 20 -6.29 -12.13 -4.21
N TRP A 21 -7.45 -11.57 -4.54
CA TRP A 21 -8.73 -12.27 -4.68
C TRP A 21 -9.47 -11.98 -5.99
N GLN A 22 -8.80 -11.44 -7.00
CA GLN A 22 -9.38 -11.18 -8.32
C GLN A 22 -9.32 -12.42 -9.23
N LYS A 23 -10.40 -12.69 -9.96
CA LYS A 23 -10.49 -13.65 -11.07
C LYS A 23 -9.90 -15.04 -10.75
N GLU A 24 -9.02 -15.58 -11.60
CA GLU A 24 -8.40 -16.90 -11.45
C GLU A 24 -7.56 -16.98 -10.18
N LYS A 25 -6.91 -15.88 -9.79
CA LYS A 25 -6.09 -15.79 -8.58
C LYS A 25 -6.89 -16.06 -7.31
N ALA A 26 -8.20 -15.77 -7.29
CA ALA A 26 -9.09 -16.07 -6.17
C ALA A 26 -9.22 -17.57 -5.90
N LYS A 27 -9.10 -18.40 -6.95
CA LYS A 27 -9.27 -19.86 -6.89
C LYS A 27 -7.95 -20.59 -6.63
N MET A 28 -6.83 -19.89 -6.71
CA MET A 28 -5.51 -20.47 -6.48
C MET A 28 -5.21 -20.61 -4.99
N ASP A 29 -4.54 -21.70 -4.65
CA ASP A 29 -3.94 -21.90 -3.32
C ASP A 29 -2.61 -21.12 -3.20
N LEU A 30 -2.76 -19.80 -3.02
CA LEU A 30 -1.66 -18.86 -2.78
C LEU A 30 -1.55 -18.57 -1.29
N ASN A 31 -0.32 -18.46 -0.80
CA ASN A 31 -0.06 -17.97 0.55
C ASN A 31 -0.50 -16.50 0.63
N ARG A 32 -1.50 -16.22 1.46
CA ARG A 32 -2.04 -14.87 1.71
C ARG A 32 -1.71 -14.38 3.12
N GLY A 33 -0.70 -14.97 3.75
CA GLY A 33 -0.30 -14.66 5.12
C GLY A 33 -1.12 -15.43 6.17
N PRO A 34 -0.93 -15.12 7.46
CA PRO A 34 -0.10 -14.03 7.99
C PRO A 34 1.40 -14.23 7.71
N PHE A 35 2.13 -13.13 7.51
CA PHE A 35 3.56 -13.15 7.20
C PHE A 35 4.43 -12.91 8.44
N HIS A 36 5.61 -13.53 8.47
CA HIS A 36 6.58 -13.41 9.55
C HIS A 36 7.56 -12.24 9.28
N GLY A 37 6.99 -11.04 9.17
CA GLY A 37 7.73 -9.78 8.97
C GLY A 37 7.77 -9.31 7.51
N ALA A 38 8.41 -8.14 7.31
CA ALA A 38 8.38 -7.43 6.04
C ALA A 38 9.03 -8.18 4.87
N ILE A 39 10.17 -8.85 5.12
CA ILE A 39 10.88 -9.64 4.10
C ILE A 39 9.99 -10.77 3.58
N ASP A 40 9.32 -11.49 4.48
CA ASP A 40 8.42 -12.59 4.12
C ASP A 40 7.24 -12.09 3.30
N SER A 41 6.62 -10.98 3.71
CA SER A 41 5.52 -10.33 2.98
C SER A 41 5.92 -9.92 1.56
N ILE A 42 7.06 -9.24 1.39
CA ILE A 42 7.55 -8.77 0.08
C ILE A 42 7.93 -9.97 -0.80
N ARG A 43 8.65 -10.95 -0.24
CA ARG A 43 9.08 -12.16 -0.94
C ARG A 43 7.87 -12.93 -1.47
N ASN A 44 6.86 -13.10 -0.62
CA ASN A 44 5.67 -13.86 -0.96
C ASN A 44 4.84 -13.20 -2.07
N LYS A 45 4.88 -11.86 -2.18
CA LYS A 45 4.27 -11.15 -3.31
C LYS A 45 4.88 -11.63 -4.64
N ALA A 46 6.21 -11.68 -4.72
CA ALA A 46 6.92 -12.20 -5.89
C ALA A 46 6.49 -13.64 -6.22
N ILE A 47 6.54 -14.52 -5.22
CA ILE A 47 6.22 -15.95 -5.37
C ILE A 47 4.78 -16.12 -5.86
N SER A 48 3.84 -15.37 -5.28
CA SER A 48 2.42 -15.46 -5.62
C SER A 48 2.15 -14.98 -7.05
N GLU A 49 2.76 -13.88 -7.49
CA GLU A 49 2.63 -13.43 -8.89
C GLU A 49 3.29 -14.40 -9.88
N LYS A 50 4.44 -14.99 -9.53
CA LYS A 50 5.09 -16.00 -10.39
C LYS A 50 4.19 -17.21 -10.60
N ARG A 51 3.65 -17.77 -9.51
CA ARG A 51 2.71 -18.90 -9.58
C ARG A 51 1.48 -18.58 -10.42
N PHE A 52 0.97 -17.35 -10.33
CA PHE A 52 -0.14 -16.91 -11.15
C PHE A 52 0.23 -16.89 -12.64
N LEU A 53 1.38 -16.30 -12.99
CA LEU A 53 1.84 -16.21 -14.38
C LEU A 53 2.22 -17.58 -14.98
N GLU A 54 2.79 -18.48 -14.20
CA GLU A 54 3.10 -19.85 -14.65
C GLU A 54 1.84 -20.63 -15.05
N GLN A 55 0.70 -20.34 -14.43
CA GLN A 55 -0.55 -21.06 -14.68
C GLN A 55 -1.51 -20.33 -15.64
N TYR A 56 -1.56 -19.00 -15.58
CA TYR A 56 -2.55 -18.18 -16.29
C TYR A 56 -1.93 -17.05 -17.13
N GLY A 57 -0.60 -16.97 -17.17
CA GLY A 57 0.12 -15.99 -17.96
C GLY A 57 -0.18 -16.13 -19.45
N HIS A 58 -0.43 -14.99 -20.08
CA HIS A 58 -0.60 -14.89 -21.53
C HIS A 58 0.00 -13.59 -22.03
N PRO A 59 0.40 -13.51 -23.31
CA PRO A 59 0.92 -12.28 -23.88
C PRO A 59 -0.07 -11.12 -23.69
N ARG A 60 0.43 -9.98 -23.23
CA ARG A 60 -0.41 -8.80 -22.94
C ARG A 60 0.22 -7.53 -23.50
N LEU A 61 -0.59 -6.62 -24.02
CA LEU A 61 -0.11 -5.29 -24.36
C LEU A 61 0.21 -4.52 -23.08
N ASN A 62 1.45 -4.07 -22.99
CA ASN A 62 1.92 -3.21 -21.92
C ASN A 62 2.33 -1.88 -22.54
N TYR A 63 1.40 -0.92 -22.56
CA TYR A 63 1.58 0.38 -23.23
C TYR A 63 2.77 1.20 -22.73
N ALA A 64 3.30 0.87 -21.55
CA ALA A 64 4.48 1.52 -21.02
C ALA A 64 5.78 0.96 -21.63
N ARG A 65 5.79 -0.33 -22.00
CA ARG A 65 6.90 -1.00 -22.72
C ARG A 65 6.79 -0.80 -24.24
N SER A 66 5.60 -1.05 -24.81
CA SER A 66 5.36 -0.98 -26.25
C SER A 66 3.87 -0.81 -26.54
N ARG A 67 3.56 0.00 -27.56
CA ARG A 67 2.17 0.21 -28.02
C ARG A 67 1.70 -0.85 -29.01
N VAL A 68 2.61 -1.68 -29.51
CA VAL A 68 2.34 -2.62 -30.62
C VAL A 68 2.80 -4.04 -30.30
N GLU A 69 3.86 -4.21 -29.51
CA GLU A 69 4.41 -5.52 -29.17
C GLU A 69 3.88 -5.99 -27.82
N PRO A 70 3.23 -7.17 -27.76
CA PRO A 70 2.82 -7.75 -26.48
C PRO A 70 4.06 -8.18 -25.68
N GLU A 71 4.04 -7.86 -24.39
CA GLU A 71 4.95 -8.42 -23.39
C GLU A 71 4.61 -9.90 -23.19
N GLN A 72 5.62 -10.77 -23.30
CA GLN A 72 5.45 -12.20 -23.08
C GLN A 72 5.48 -12.53 -21.57
N PRO A 73 4.75 -13.57 -21.12
CA PRO A 73 4.78 -13.98 -19.71
C PRO A 73 6.20 -14.25 -19.17
N GLU A 74 7.08 -14.78 -20.01
CA GLU A 74 8.48 -15.10 -19.67
C GLU A 74 9.27 -13.85 -19.27
N GLU A 75 9.05 -12.72 -19.96
CA GLU A 75 9.70 -11.44 -19.62
C GLU A 75 9.30 -10.98 -18.20
N MET A 76 8.03 -11.16 -17.84
CA MET A 76 7.54 -10.82 -16.52
C MET A 76 8.04 -11.81 -15.45
N LEU A 77 8.16 -13.10 -15.77
CA LEU A 77 8.75 -14.09 -14.87
C LEU A 77 10.22 -13.75 -14.55
N GLU A 78 11.00 -13.36 -15.55
CA GLU A 78 12.39 -12.90 -15.36
C GLU A 78 12.47 -11.65 -14.48
N LEU A 79 11.53 -10.70 -14.66
CA LEU A 79 11.46 -9.51 -13.81
C LEU A 79 11.12 -9.87 -12.37
N LEU A 80 10.18 -10.80 -12.15
CA LEU A 80 9.83 -11.28 -10.82
C LEU A 80 10.97 -12.04 -10.14
N ASP A 81 11.84 -12.72 -10.90
CA ASP A 81 13.07 -13.30 -10.35
C ASP A 81 14.05 -12.24 -9.87
N LYS A 82 14.23 -11.16 -10.65
CA LYS A 82 15.05 -10.02 -10.22
C LYS A 82 14.47 -9.37 -8.97
N TYR A 83 13.15 -9.16 -8.95
CA TYR A 83 12.44 -8.61 -7.79
C TYR A 83 12.61 -9.49 -6.53
N HIS A 84 12.47 -10.81 -6.68
CA HIS A 84 12.67 -11.75 -5.58
C HIS A 84 14.09 -11.68 -5.00
N LYS A 85 15.11 -11.60 -5.87
CA LYS A 85 16.52 -11.43 -5.46
C LYS A 85 16.77 -10.12 -4.72
N LEU A 86 16.06 -9.04 -5.09
CA LEU A 86 16.18 -7.73 -4.45
C LEU A 86 15.44 -7.62 -3.11
N THR A 87 14.58 -8.58 -2.76
CA THR A 87 13.72 -8.49 -1.57
C THR A 87 14.45 -8.13 -0.27
N PRO A 88 15.63 -8.68 0.06
CA PRO A 88 16.36 -8.28 1.28
C PRO A 88 16.77 -6.80 1.30
N ALA A 89 17.05 -6.21 0.14
CA ALA A 89 17.43 -4.80 0.01
C ALA A 89 16.23 -3.85 -0.02
N MET A 90 15.02 -4.37 -0.20
CA MET A 90 13.79 -3.58 -0.21
C MET A 90 13.28 -3.21 1.19
N VAL A 91 13.70 -3.96 2.20
CA VAL A 91 13.34 -3.68 3.59
C VAL A 91 14.33 -2.67 4.17
N PRO A 92 13.87 -1.51 4.69
CA PRO A 92 14.76 -0.55 5.30
C PRO A 92 15.44 -1.17 6.54
N PRO A 93 16.65 -0.71 6.90
CA PRO A 93 17.27 -1.09 8.15
C PRO A 93 16.32 -0.83 9.32
N ARG A 94 16.40 -1.68 10.36
CA ARG A 94 15.62 -1.46 11.59
C ARG A 94 15.92 -0.08 12.14
N THR A 95 14.87 0.69 12.40
CA THR A 95 14.95 2.00 13.04
C THR A 95 14.29 1.92 14.40
N PRO A 96 14.62 2.81 15.36
CA PRO A 96 13.92 2.88 16.66
C PRO A 96 12.41 3.17 16.54
N ASN A 97 11.95 3.56 15.36
CA ASN A 97 10.58 3.98 15.09
C ASN A 97 9.67 2.81 14.65
N ASP A 98 10.15 1.56 14.61
CA ASP A 98 9.35 0.35 14.30
C ASP A 98 8.49 0.49 13.02
N ILE A 99 9.10 1.05 11.98
CA ILE A 99 8.45 1.29 10.67
C ILE A 99 8.20 -0.01 9.89
N ASP A 100 8.86 -1.10 10.25
CA ASP A 100 8.71 -2.44 9.68
C ASP A 100 7.61 -3.27 10.37
N ALA A 101 7.06 -2.77 11.48
CA ALA A 101 5.99 -3.44 12.20
C ALA A 101 4.69 -3.47 11.37
N SER A 102 3.98 -4.61 11.46
CA SER A 102 2.65 -4.78 10.88
C SER A 102 1.69 -3.76 11.49
N THR A 103 1.16 -2.88 10.65
CA THR A 103 0.34 -1.73 11.05
C THR A 103 -0.95 -1.76 10.24
N LEU A 104 -2.10 -1.41 10.85
CA LEU A 104 -3.31 -1.16 10.07
C LEU A 104 -3.21 0.24 9.49
N TRP A 105 -3.45 0.37 8.18
CA TRP A 105 -3.50 1.64 7.50
C TRP A 105 -4.80 1.75 6.71
N HIS A 106 -5.49 2.87 6.83
CA HIS A 106 -6.75 3.07 6.14
C HIS A 106 -6.51 3.10 4.62
N PRO A 107 -7.18 2.23 3.84
CA PRO A 107 -6.87 2.05 2.42
C PRO A 107 -7.26 3.25 1.55
N ASP A 108 -8.32 3.97 1.93
CA ASP A 108 -8.80 5.13 1.18
C ASP A 108 -9.21 6.30 2.10
N LEU A 109 -8.23 6.86 2.83
CA LEU A 109 -8.53 7.96 3.75
C LEU A 109 -8.67 9.27 2.96
N HIS A 110 -9.90 9.78 2.89
CA HIS A 110 -10.26 11.09 2.37
C HIS A 110 -11.42 11.69 3.20
N LEU A 111 -11.73 12.96 2.95
CA LEU A 111 -12.66 13.73 3.78
C LEU A 111 -14.08 13.12 3.87
N GLU A 112 -14.55 12.46 2.82
CA GLU A 112 -15.88 11.82 2.83
C GLU A 112 -15.94 10.56 3.71
N ASN A 113 -14.79 9.97 4.04
CA ASN A 113 -14.67 8.81 4.94
C ASN A 113 -14.45 9.21 6.41
N ILE A 114 -14.49 10.52 6.73
CA ILE A 114 -14.28 11.07 8.08
C ILE A 114 -15.54 11.82 8.53
N PHE A 115 -16.16 11.35 9.61
CA PHE A 115 -17.29 12.02 10.23
C PHE A 115 -16.82 12.90 11.37
N ILE A 116 -17.32 14.14 11.41
CA ILE A 116 -16.97 15.15 12.42
C ILE A 116 -18.26 15.64 13.07
N ASP A 117 -18.28 15.70 14.40
CA ASP A 117 -19.38 16.37 15.11
C ASP A 117 -19.29 17.89 14.89
N PRO A 118 -20.32 18.54 14.33
CA PRO A 118 -20.28 19.97 14.02
C PRO A 118 -20.17 20.86 15.26
N ASN A 119 -20.55 20.38 16.45
CA ASN A 119 -20.51 21.17 17.69
C ASN A 119 -19.14 21.11 18.37
N THR A 120 -18.48 19.96 18.33
CA THR A 120 -17.21 19.72 19.04
C THR A 120 -15.99 19.72 18.12
N LEU A 121 -16.19 19.63 16.81
CA LEU A 121 -15.16 19.45 15.78
C LEU A 121 -14.29 18.20 15.99
N GLN A 122 -14.79 17.21 16.73
CA GLN A 122 -14.10 15.95 16.96
C GLN A 122 -14.48 14.90 15.91
N ILE A 123 -13.52 14.05 15.54
CA ILE A 123 -13.76 12.89 14.68
C ILE A 123 -14.62 11.90 15.47
N THR A 124 -15.77 11.54 14.93
CA THR A 124 -16.72 10.60 15.54
C THR A 124 -16.61 9.21 14.93
N ASN A 125 -16.45 9.13 13.61
CA ASN A 125 -16.37 7.86 12.88
C ASN A 125 -15.38 7.94 11.72
N LEU A 126 -14.72 6.81 11.48
CA LEU A 126 -13.97 6.51 10.26
C LEU A 126 -14.62 5.29 9.62
N ILE A 127 -15.07 5.42 8.38
CA ILE A 127 -15.77 4.35 7.65
C ILE A 127 -14.87 3.76 6.56
N ASP A 128 -15.40 2.83 5.76
CA ASP A 128 -14.72 2.33 4.55
C ASP A 128 -13.37 1.62 4.80
N TRP A 129 -13.28 0.91 5.92
CA TRP A 129 -12.15 0.03 6.26
C TRP A 129 -12.11 -1.28 5.44
N GLN A 130 -12.94 -1.43 4.41
CA GLN A 130 -12.95 -2.65 3.59
C GLN A 130 -11.58 -2.85 2.92
N SER A 131 -11.16 -4.10 2.77
CA SER A 131 -9.84 -4.44 2.22
C SER A 131 -8.62 -3.94 3.03
N THR A 132 -8.80 -3.41 4.24
CA THR A 132 -7.67 -3.02 5.11
C THR A 132 -6.77 -4.22 5.37
N THR A 133 -5.45 -3.99 5.30
CA THR A 133 -4.45 -5.01 5.57
C THR A 133 -3.50 -4.55 6.66
N ALA A 134 -2.92 -5.54 7.36
CA ALA A 134 -1.85 -5.29 8.31
C ALA A 134 -0.50 -5.58 7.64
N ALA A 135 0.16 -4.52 7.18
CA ALA A 135 1.42 -4.59 6.45
C ALA A 135 2.49 -3.70 7.12
N PRO A 136 3.78 -3.85 6.77
CA PRO A 136 4.83 -2.94 7.27
C PRO A 136 4.46 -1.48 7.00
N LEU A 137 4.60 -0.59 7.99
CA LEU A 137 4.20 0.81 7.83
C LEU A 137 4.92 1.50 6.67
N PHE A 138 6.24 1.28 6.53
CA PHE A 138 7.03 1.84 5.41
C PHE A 138 6.50 1.43 4.03
N TYR A 139 5.74 0.34 3.94
CA TYR A 139 5.24 -0.21 2.69
C TYR A 139 3.92 0.43 2.25
N GLN A 140 3.09 0.88 3.19
CA GLN A 140 1.70 1.29 2.92
C GLN A 140 1.38 2.73 3.36
N CYS A 141 2.24 3.36 4.16
CA CYS A 141 1.97 4.70 4.64
C CYS A 141 1.94 5.70 3.48
N GLY A 142 1.07 6.70 3.60
CA GLY A 142 0.96 7.75 2.60
C GLY A 142 0.47 9.06 3.21
N VAL A 143 0.24 10.03 2.33
CA VAL A 143 -0.47 11.26 2.68
C VAL A 143 -1.93 11.09 2.23
N PRO A 144 -2.92 11.31 3.13
CA PRO A 144 -4.33 11.25 2.77
C PRO A 144 -4.66 12.18 1.60
N LYS A 145 -5.59 11.76 0.74
CA LYS A 145 -6.05 12.59 -0.37
C LYS A 145 -7.05 13.61 0.17
N MET A 146 -6.68 14.88 0.11
CA MET A 146 -7.52 16.00 0.53
C MET A 146 -8.18 16.65 -0.70
N ASP A 147 -8.91 15.85 -1.49
CA ASP A 147 -9.63 16.35 -2.67
C ASP A 147 -10.85 17.18 -2.22
N LEU A 148 -10.94 18.43 -2.69
CA LEU A 148 -12.02 19.37 -2.38
C LEU A 148 -13.11 19.40 -3.49
N GLY A 149 -13.10 18.41 -4.38
CA GLY A 149 -14.12 18.15 -5.41
C GLY A 149 -13.88 18.90 -6.72
N ARG A 150 -14.38 18.32 -7.84
CA ARG A 150 -14.19 18.82 -9.21
C ARG A 150 -15.29 19.79 -9.65
N ASP A 151 -15.31 20.98 -9.05
CA ASP A 151 -16.02 22.10 -9.68
C ASP A 151 -14.99 22.87 -10.52
N GLU A 152 -15.21 22.94 -11.83
CA GLU A 152 -14.28 23.57 -12.78
C GLU A 152 -14.12 25.08 -12.52
N LYS A 153 -15.12 25.74 -11.93
CA LYS A 153 -15.08 27.19 -11.70
C LYS A 153 -14.09 27.60 -10.59
N ASP A 154 -13.90 26.73 -9.60
CA ASP A 154 -13.08 27.00 -8.41
C ASP A 154 -11.82 26.12 -8.35
N TYR A 155 -11.49 25.43 -9.45
CA TYR A 155 -10.43 24.42 -9.49
C TYR A 155 -9.08 24.94 -8.99
N ALA A 156 -8.68 26.13 -9.42
CA ALA A 156 -7.40 26.73 -9.02
C ALA A 156 -7.33 27.00 -7.51
N GLU A 157 -8.40 27.52 -6.91
CA GLU A 157 -8.47 27.76 -5.47
C GLU A 157 -8.47 26.46 -4.67
N LYS A 158 -9.21 25.45 -5.15
CA LYS A 158 -9.23 24.12 -4.53
C LYS A 158 -7.88 23.44 -4.58
N MET A 159 -7.16 23.54 -5.71
CA MET A 159 -5.78 23.06 -5.81
C MET A 159 -4.86 23.77 -4.84
N HIS A 160 -4.94 25.10 -4.76
CA HIS A 160 -4.11 25.89 -3.85
C HIS A 160 -4.39 25.56 -2.37
N LYS A 161 -5.65 25.30 -2.01
CA LYS A 161 -6.04 24.83 -0.68
C LYS A 161 -5.52 23.42 -0.43
N SER A 162 -5.73 22.48 -1.37
CA SER A 162 -5.24 21.10 -1.27
C SER A 162 -3.73 21.05 -1.02
N GLU A 163 -2.95 21.85 -1.74
CA GLU A 163 -1.50 21.97 -1.54
C GLU A 163 -1.18 22.51 -0.14
N HIS A 164 -1.90 23.54 0.31
CA HIS A 164 -1.70 24.08 1.66
C HIS A 164 -1.99 23.04 2.75
N TRP A 165 -3.08 22.28 2.62
CA TRP A 165 -3.43 21.18 3.54
C TRP A 165 -2.38 20.07 3.51
N HIS A 166 -1.86 19.71 2.34
CA HIS A 166 -0.78 18.75 2.19
C HIS A 166 0.48 19.18 2.96
N GLN A 167 0.93 20.42 2.78
CA GLN A 167 2.09 20.96 3.50
C GLN A 167 1.85 21.05 5.01
N TYR A 168 0.64 21.43 5.42
CA TYR A 168 0.25 21.43 6.83
C TYR A 168 0.32 20.03 7.43
N TYR A 169 -0.26 19.03 6.75
CA TYR A 169 -0.22 17.63 7.16
C TYR A 169 1.20 17.12 7.35
N LEU A 170 2.09 17.38 6.38
CA LEU A 170 3.50 16.98 6.48
C LEU A 170 4.19 17.62 7.69
N ARG A 171 3.93 18.91 7.95
CA ARG A 171 4.49 19.62 9.10
C ARG A 171 4.02 19.05 10.43
N ILE A 172 2.71 18.78 10.56
CA ILE A 172 2.14 18.17 11.77
C ILE A 172 2.66 16.75 11.97
N THR A 173 2.68 15.94 10.89
CA THR A 173 3.20 14.57 10.93
C THR A 173 4.65 14.54 11.39
N LYS A 174 5.50 15.43 10.85
CA LYS A 174 6.90 15.57 11.27
C LYS A 174 7.04 15.88 12.76
N ARG A 175 6.17 16.75 13.29
CA ARG A 175 6.22 17.23 14.68
C ARG A 175 5.70 16.18 15.65
N ASP A 176 4.55 15.58 15.34
CA ASP A 176 3.74 14.83 16.32
C ASP A 176 3.76 13.31 16.09
N ASN A 177 4.20 12.84 14.92
CA ASN A 177 4.24 11.42 14.57
C ASN A 177 5.59 11.04 13.91
N PRO A 178 6.68 10.98 14.69
CA PRO A 178 8.03 10.68 14.17
C PRO A 178 8.11 9.31 13.49
N ARG A 179 7.28 8.35 13.92
CA ARG A 179 7.16 7.02 13.31
C ARG A 179 6.63 7.10 11.88
N HIS A 180 5.49 7.77 11.68
CA HIS A 180 4.94 7.97 10.35
C HIS A 180 5.82 8.87 9.49
N TRP A 181 6.40 9.93 10.06
CA TRP A 181 7.35 10.78 9.34
C TRP A 181 8.54 9.98 8.81
N THR A 182 9.15 9.12 9.63
CA THR A 182 10.26 8.26 9.21
C THR A 182 9.86 7.32 8.07
N ALA A 183 8.65 6.74 8.14
CA ALA A 183 8.12 5.91 7.08
C ALA A 183 7.89 6.70 5.77
N LEU A 184 7.36 7.93 5.86
CA LEU A 184 7.18 8.82 4.69
C LEU A 184 8.51 9.20 4.03
N GLN A 185 9.60 9.38 4.80
CA GLN A 185 10.92 9.65 4.22
C GLN A 185 11.47 8.47 3.41
N LEU A 186 10.94 7.27 3.65
CA LEU A 186 11.32 6.05 2.95
C LEU A 186 10.37 5.70 1.80
N HIS A 187 9.31 6.50 1.61
CA HIS A 187 8.38 6.37 0.50
C HIS A 187 9.07 6.76 -0.81
N ASP A 188 9.94 5.87 -1.27
CA ASP A 188 10.47 5.83 -2.62
C ASP A 188 9.51 4.96 -3.43
N GLU A 189 8.84 5.53 -4.43
CA GLU A 189 7.82 4.83 -5.23
C GLU A 189 8.34 3.50 -5.81
N LEU A 190 9.66 3.40 -6.03
CA LEU A 190 10.35 2.21 -6.54
C LEU A 190 10.39 1.04 -5.54
N ARG A 191 10.36 1.30 -4.22
CA ARG A 191 10.37 0.25 -3.18
C ARG A 191 9.01 -0.37 -2.93
N VAL A 192 7.93 0.38 -3.17
CA VAL A 192 6.56 -0.03 -2.82
C VAL A 192 5.75 -0.55 -4.01
N GLN A 193 6.06 -0.10 -5.24
CA GLN A 193 5.28 -0.43 -6.45
C GLN A 193 6.17 -0.96 -7.59
N PRO A 194 6.42 -2.29 -7.65
CA PRO A 194 7.23 -2.90 -8.71
C PRO A 194 6.64 -2.68 -10.10
N VAL A 195 5.31 -2.49 -10.19
CA VAL A 195 4.58 -2.15 -11.42
C VAL A 195 5.06 -0.84 -12.06
N LYS A 196 5.54 0.14 -11.28
CA LYS A 196 6.05 1.41 -11.82
C LYS A 196 7.47 1.32 -12.39
N ILE A 197 8.27 0.31 -12.01
CA ILE A 197 9.57 0.02 -12.64
C ILE A 197 9.38 -0.27 -14.14
N VAL A 198 8.24 -0.86 -14.49
CA VAL A 198 7.88 -1.20 -15.86
C VAL A 198 7.35 0.02 -16.64
N GLN A 199 6.97 1.11 -15.96
CA GLN A 199 6.39 2.29 -16.59
C GLN A 199 7.37 3.45 -16.81
N GLN A 200 8.62 3.33 -16.33
CA GLN A 200 9.63 4.39 -16.40
C GLN A 200 10.86 4.02 -17.25
N VAL A 201 10.71 3.09 -18.21
CA VAL A 201 11.74 2.80 -19.23
C VAL A 201 11.12 2.89 -20.61
#